data_AF-A0A930K0B1-F1
#
_entry.id   AF-A0A930K0B1-F1
#
_cell.length_a   1.000
_cell.length_b   1.000
_cell.length_c   1.000
_cell.angle_alpha   90.00
_cell.angle_beta   90.00
_cell.angle_gamma   90.00
#
_symmetry.space_group_name_H-M   'P 1'
#
loop_
_entity.id
_entity.type
_entity.pdbx_description
1 polymer ?
#
loop_
_entity_poly.entity_id
_entity_poly.type
_entity_poly.pdbx_seq_one_letter_code
_entity_poly.pdbx_strand_id
1 'polypeptide(L)'
;MAQIIITSPQAVGKVKIKAVDTYNYVVIPNKGTVKQDLSKPLQKKVYKINNRTTTKLKVQRLKREKDFDCIATRKAIEKITADYNAKYSSNGFPNDYYVLIGKLLVTMMMIEVRPYKELPQYVKTSIALTNACVLVDGEEGFLHGKGAPLFHIYENVVRKNDDTGIDKLMHFLYSAKHAYMEGGKVSRFLGTTKEFVKDEMYSWITDDKGWDDLDMEANRRGIEFGRKLPRR
;
A
#
# COMPACT_ATOMS: atom_id res chain seq x y z
N MET A 1 -32.86 18.16 6.55
CA MET A 1 -32.78 17.57 7.91
C MET A 1 -34.07 16.83 8.15
N ALA A 2 -34.04 15.51 8.37
CA ALA A 2 -35.25 14.73 8.60
C ALA A 2 -35.40 14.42 10.10
N GLN A 3 -36.54 14.78 10.67
CA GLN A 3 -36.88 14.58 12.07
C GLN A 3 -37.83 13.37 12.13
N ILE A 4 -37.36 12.23 12.63
CA ILE A 4 -38.20 11.04 12.78
C ILE A 4 -38.83 11.06 14.17
N ILE A 5 -40.16 11.18 14.22
CA ILE A 5 -40.95 11.11 15.45
C ILE A 5 -41.41 9.65 15.58
N ILE A 6 -40.98 8.97 16.64
CA ILE A 6 -41.47 7.63 16.98
C ILE A 6 -42.48 7.78 18.12
N THR A 7 -43.76 7.54 17.84
CA THR A 7 -44.82 7.47 18.86
C THR A 7 -45.03 6.00 19.25
N SER A 8 -44.45 5.59 20.39
CA SER A 8 -44.81 4.35 21.09
C SER A 8 -45.74 4.69 22.26
N PRO A 9 -46.80 3.90 22.56
CA PRO A 9 -47.79 4.23 23.59
C PRO A 9 -47.26 4.18 25.04
N GLN A 10 -46.04 3.69 25.29
CA GLN A 10 -45.54 3.42 26.63
C GLN A 10 -44.07 3.85 26.78
N ALA A 11 -43.83 5.16 26.80
CA ALA A 11 -42.74 5.86 27.49
C ALA A 11 -42.57 7.25 26.86
N VAL A 12 -43.09 8.29 27.53
CA VAL A 12 -42.87 9.68 27.12
C VAL A 12 -41.48 10.10 27.58
N GLY A 13 -40.47 9.71 26.82
CA GLY A 13 -39.09 10.16 26.99
C GLY A 13 -38.52 10.57 25.63
N LYS A 14 -38.28 11.87 25.42
CA LYS A 14 -37.61 12.37 24.21
C LYS A 14 -36.13 11.99 24.26
N VAL A 15 -35.76 10.80 23.80
CA VAL A 15 -34.36 10.43 23.60
C VAL A 15 -33.88 11.10 22.31
N LYS A 16 -33.10 12.18 22.43
CA LYS A 16 -32.39 12.78 21.29
C LYS A 16 -31.23 11.88 20.88
N ILE A 17 -31.45 10.95 19.96
CA ILE A 17 -30.37 10.22 19.32
C ILE A 17 -29.82 11.09 18.19
N LYS A 18 -28.61 11.61 18.36
CA LYS A 18 -27.89 12.36 17.32
C LYS A 18 -27.37 11.35 16.29
N ALA A 19 -28.20 10.96 15.33
CA ALA A 19 -27.78 10.07 14.25
C ALA A 19 -26.87 10.82 13.29
N VAL A 20 -25.55 10.67 13.48
CA VAL A 20 -24.55 11.15 12.53
C VAL A 20 -24.57 10.19 11.35
N ASP A 21 -25.25 10.59 10.28
CA ASP A 21 -25.17 9.95 8.95
C ASP A 21 -25.74 8.51 8.89
N THR A 22 -27.06 8.36 8.72
CA THR A 22 -27.73 7.04 8.57
C THR A 22 -27.41 6.32 7.25
N TYR A 23 -26.53 6.89 6.40
CA TYR A 23 -26.07 6.31 5.14
C TYR A 23 -25.29 4.99 5.27
N ASN A 24 -25.22 4.41 6.47
CA ASN A 24 -24.50 3.17 6.73
C ASN A 24 -25.41 2.03 7.23
N TYR A 25 -26.67 2.27 7.61
CA TYR A 25 -27.59 1.25 8.13
C TYR A 25 -29.07 1.63 7.94
N VAL A 26 -29.93 0.65 7.61
CA VAL A 26 -31.38 0.75 7.86
C VAL A 26 -31.60 0.51 9.36
N VAL A 27 -32.03 1.55 10.08
CA VAL A 27 -32.20 1.51 11.53
C VAL A 27 -33.57 0.90 11.85
N ILE A 28 -33.60 -0.34 12.35
CA ILE A 28 -34.78 -0.90 13.00
C ILE A 28 -34.70 -0.55 14.50
N PRO A 29 -35.59 0.31 15.03
CA PRO A 29 -35.58 0.61 16.45
C PRO A 29 -36.07 -0.61 17.23
N ASN A 30 -35.19 -1.23 18.02
CA ASN A 30 -35.60 -2.17 19.06
C ASN A 30 -34.86 -1.85 20.35
N LYS A 31 -35.60 -1.43 21.38
CA LYS A 31 -35.10 -1.17 22.75
C LYS A 31 -33.73 -0.48 22.80
N GLY A 32 -33.56 0.61 22.05
CA GLY A 32 -32.36 1.47 22.12
C GLY A 32 -31.09 0.92 21.45
N THR A 33 -31.13 -0.18 20.70
CA THR A 33 -29.98 -0.67 19.90
C THR A 33 -30.25 -0.59 18.41
N VAL A 34 -29.23 -0.20 17.63
CA VAL A 34 -29.26 -0.18 16.16
C VAL A 34 -28.70 -1.50 15.66
N LYS A 35 -29.51 -2.28 14.93
CA LYS A 35 -29.06 -3.53 14.29
C LYS A 35 -29.11 -3.39 12.77
N GLN A 36 -28.16 -4.04 12.10
CA GLN A 36 -28.10 -4.14 10.64
C GLN A 36 -29.14 -5.16 10.15
N ASP A 37 -30.01 -4.75 9.22
CA ASP A 37 -30.91 -5.67 8.52
C ASP A 37 -30.21 -6.27 7.30
N LEU A 38 -29.88 -7.56 7.37
CA LEU A 38 -29.18 -8.30 6.30
C LEU A 38 -30.13 -8.72 5.16
N SER A 39 -31.44 -8.56 5.31
CA SER A 39 -32.43 -8.88 4.27
C SER A 39 -32.59 -7.77 3.21
N LYS A 40 -32.00 -6.59 3.44
CA LYS A 40 -32.10 -5.42 2.57
C LYS A 40 -30.79 -5.16 1.82
N PRO A 41 -30.86 -4.65 0.58
CA PRO A 41 -29.67 -4.32 -0.19
C PRO A 41 -28.81 -3.27 0.53
N LEU A 42 -27.50 -3.47 0.49
CA LEU A 42 -26.51 -2.66 1.19
C LEU A 42 -26.54 -1.20 0.69
N GLN A 43 -27.11 -0.28 1.47
CA GLN A 43 -27.17 1.14 1.14
C GLN A 43 -25.87 1.88 1.48
N LYS A 44 -24.70 1.35 1.10
CA LYS A 44 -23.42 2.06 1.28
C LYS A 44 -23.19 3.04 0.13
N LYS A 45 -22.75 4.25 0.44
CA LYS A 45 -22.23 5.18 -0.57
C LYS A 45 -21.03 4.53 -1.26
N VAL A 46 -21.16 4.26 -2.56
CA VAL A 46 -20.08 3.71 -3.39
C VAL A 46 -19.13 4.85 -3.73
N TYR A 47 -17.89 4.77 -3.25
CA TYR A 47 -16.85 5.71 -3.65
C TYR A 47 -16.12 5.15 -4.87
N LYS A 48 -15.75 6.02 -5.81
CA LYS A 48 -14.98 5.63 -7.00
C LYS A 48 -13.76 6.51 -7.17
N ILE A 49 -12.65 5.91 -7.63
CA ILE A 49 -11.48 6.61 -8.18
C ILE A 49 -11.29 6.00 -9.57
N ASN A 50 -11.34 6.82 -10.63
CA ASN A 50 -11.25 6.37 -12.03
C ASN A 50 -12.14 5.15 -12.32
N ASN A 51 -13.43 5.25 -12.00
CA ASN A 51 -14.44 4.20 -12.17
C ASN A 51 -14.23 2.90 -11.37
N ARG A 52 -13.14 2.76 -10.59
CA ARG A 52 -12.91 1.62 -9.68
C ARG A 52 -13.48 1.89 -8.29
N THR A 53 -14.20 0.91 -7.73
CA THR A 53 -14.80 1.01 -6.39
C THR A 53 -13.74 1.12 -5.30
N THR A 54 -13.95 2.01 -4.32
CA THR A 54 -13.03 2.29 -3.22
C THR A 54 -13.77 2.64 -1.92
N THR A 55 -13.05 3.04 -0.87
CA THR A 55 -13.62 3.42 0.43
C THR A 55 -13.57 4.94 0.67
N LYS A 56 -14.44 5.45 1.56
CA LYS A 56 -14.43 6.86 2.00
C LYS A 56 -13.04 7.28 2.49
N LEU A 57 -12.42 6.47 3.33
CA LEU A 57 -11.10 6.74 3.91
C LEU A 57 -10.03 6.92 2.83
N LYS A 58 -10.05 6.07 1.78
CA LYS A 58 -9.13 6.18 0.66
C LYS A 58 -9.34 7.50 -0.10
N VAL A 59 -10.58 7.89 -0.37
CA VAL A 59 -10.88 9.19 -1.01
C VAL A 59 -10.41 10.37 -0.16
N GLN A 60 -10.67 10.36 1.15
CA GLN A 60 -10.25 11.42 2.07
C GLN A 60 -8.72 11.55 2.13
N ARG A 61 -8.00 10.42 2.16
CA ARG A 61 -6.53 10.39 2.10
C ARG A 61 -6.00 10.95 0.79
N LEU A 62 -6.59 10.59 -0.34
CA LEU A 62 -6.21 11.16 -1.66
C LEU A 62 -6.44 12.66 -1.74
N LYS A 63 -7.53 13.15 -1.14
CA LYS A 63 -7.83 14.58 -1.03
C LYS A 63 -7.00 15.30 0.03
N ARG A 64 -6.13 14.59 0.76
CA ARG A 64 -5.34 15.11 1.89
C ARG A 64 -6.21 15.69 3.03
N GLU A 65 -7.46 15.25 3.13
CA GLU A 65 -8.37 15.58 4.24
C GLU A 65 -8.05 14.76 5.51
N LYS A 66 -7.30 13.67 5.34
CA LYS A 66 -6.73 12.86 6.41
C LYS A 66 -5.28 12.54 6.08
N ASP A 67 -4.45 12.56 7.11
CA ASP A 67 -3.04 12.18 6.98
C ASP A 67 -2.90 10.69 6.60
N PHE A 68 -1.76 10.40 5.98
CA PHE A 68 -1.33 9.04 5.72
C PHE A 68 -0.56 8.52 6.94
N ASP A 69 -1.03 7.43 7.52
CA ASP A 69 -0.42 6.78 8.70
C ASP A 69 0.98 6.17 8.44
N CYS A 70 1.45 6.17 7.19
CA CYS A 70 2.74 5.62 6.77
C CYS A 70 3.56 6.71 6.08
N ILE A 71 4.75 7.02 6.60
CA ILE A 71 5.60 8.06 6.02
C ILE A 71 6.01 7.73 4.58
N ALA A 72 6.23 6.45 4.28
CA ALA A 72 6.61 5.98 2.94
C ALA A 72 5.48 6.23 1.92
N THR A 73 4.24 5.85 2.24
CA THR A 73 3.06 6.15 1.41
C THR A 73 2.94 7.66 1.16
N ARG A 74 3.00 8.46 2.23
CA ARG A 74 2.88 9.91 2.14
C ARG A 74 3.90 10.51 1.19
N LYS A 75 5.18 10.20 1.41
CA LYS A 75 6.29 10.78 0.66
C LYS A 75 6.32 10.32 -0.80
N ALA A 76 5.95 9.08 -1.07
CA ALA A 76 5.81 8.59 -2.43
C ALA A 76 4.70 9.34 -3.19
N ILE A 77 3.53 9.53 -2.56
CA ILE A 77 2.41 10.28 -3.14
C ILE A 77 2.78 11.75 -3.36
N GLU A 78 3.42 12.40 -2.38
CA GLU A 78 3.93 13.76 -2.52
C GLU A 78 4.88 13.88 -3.72
N LYS A 79 5.81 12.92 -3.86
CA LYS A 79 6.77 12.89 -4.96
C LYS A 79 6.11 12.68 -6.32
N ILE A 80 5.21 11.70 -6.44
CA ILE A 80 4.44 11.45 -7.67
C ILE A 80 3.65 12.70 -8.07
N THR A 81 2.96 13.33 -7.10
CA THR A 81 2.15 14.53 -7.36
C THR A 81 3.03 15.69 -7.85
N ALA A 82 4.16 15.92 -7.19
CA ALA A 82 5.09 16.99 -7.57
C ALA A 82 5.67 16.76 -8.96
N ASP A 83 6.13 15.55 -9.25
CA ASP A 83 6.74 15.19 -10.52
C ASP A 83 5.73 15.22 -11.68
N TYR A 84 4.48 14.80 -11.44
CA TYR A 84 3.38 14.94 -12.39
C TYR A 84 3.18 16.41 -12.77
N ASN A 85 2.97 17.28 -11.77
CA ASN A 85 2.68 18.69 -12.00
C ASN A 85 3.87 19.45 -12.63
N ALA A 86 5.10 19.06 -12.32
CA ALA A 86 6.29 19.77 -12.77
C ALA A 86 6.76 19.32 -14.16
N LYS A 87 6.62 18.04 -14.52
CA LYS A 87 7.34 17.47 -15.67
C LYS A 87 6.54 16.46 -16.49
N TYR A 88 5.66 15.69 -15.86
CA TYR A 88 5.10 14.48 -16.49
C TYR A 88 3.61 14.58 -16.84
N SER A 89 2.96 15.72 -16.59
CA SER A 89 1.54 15.96 -16.94
C SER A 89 1.26 15.78 -18.43
N SER A 90 2.21 16.14 -19.29
CA SER A 90 2.05 16.10 -20.76
C SER A 90 2.86 14.99 -21.43
N ASN A 91 3.97 14.56 -20.81
CA ASN A 91 4.92 13.61 -21.40
C ASN A 91 4.83 12.19 -20.81
N GLY A 92 4.05 12.01 -19.75
CA GLY A 92 4.00 10.76 -18.98
C GLY A 92 5.28 10.51 -18.18
N PHE A 93 5.21 9.55 -17.25
CA PHE A 93 6.36 9.16 -16.44
C PHE A 93 7.36 8.31 -17.25
N PRO A 94 8.66 8.34 -16.92
CA PRO A 94 9.64 7.45 -17.55
C PRO A 94 9.38 5.99 -17.15
N ASN A 95 9.76 5.04 -18.01
CA ASN A 95 9.49 3.61 -17.79
C ASN A 95 10.17 3.06 -16.53
N ASP A 96 11.29 3.67 -16.11
CA ASP A 96 12.05 3.28 -14.94
C ASP A 96 11.70 4.07 -13.66
N TYR A 97 10.59 4.80 -13.66
CA TYR A 97 10.17 5.60 -12.51
C TYR A 97 9.94 4.76 -11.24
N TYR A 98 9.64 3.47 -11.40
CA TYR A 98 9.55 2.50 -10.30
C TYR A 98 10.83 2.44 -9.45
N VAL A 99 12.00 2.68 -10.04
CA VAL A 99 13.29 2.67 -9.33
C VAL A 99 13.33 3.82 -8.32
N LEU A 100 12.90 5.01 -8.74
CA LEU A 100 12.88 6.19 -7.88
C LEU A 100 11.92 5.99 -6.72
N ILE A 101 10.71 5.50 -7.00
CA ILE A 101 9.71 5.24 -5.97
C ILE A 101 10.15 4.11 -5.04
N GLY A 102 10.68 3.01 -5.55
CA GLY A 102 11.17 1.89 -4.74
C GLY A 102 12.28 2.30 -3.77
N LYS A 103 13.28 3.06 -4.25
CA LYS A 103 14.33 3.63 -3.39
C LYS A 103 13.77 4.55 -2.31
N LEU A 104 12.79 5.39 -2.68
CA LEU A 104 12.12 6.28 -1.73
C LEU A 104 11.36 5.49 -0.66
N LEU A 105 10.62 4.45 -1.04
CA LEU A 105 9.88 3.60 -0.10
C LEU A 105 10.81 2.95 0.91
N VAL A 106 11.89 2.32 0.46
CA VAL A 106 12.88 1.71 1.36
C VAL A 106 13.51 2.76 2.28
N THR A 107 13.89 3.92 1.76
CA THR A 107 14.48 5.01 2.56
C THR A 107 13.51 5.50 3.65
N MET A 108 12.23 5.64 3.32
CA MET A 108 11.22 6.06 4.28
C MET A 108 10.91 4.97 5.30
N MET A 109 10.90 3.69 4.91
CA MET A 109 10.78 2.56 5.84
C MET A 109 12.00 2.46 6.77
N MET A 110 13.19 2.82 6.30
CA MET A 110 14.38 2.91 7.16
C MET A 110 14.23 3.94 8.29
N ILE A 111 13.43 4.99 8.09
CA ILE A 111 13.11 5.98 9.12
C ILE A 111 12.14 5.37 10.15
N GLU A 112 11.12 4.64 9.70
CA GLU A 112 10.12 3.98 10.56
C GLU A 112 10.74 2.92 11.49
N VAL A 113 11.79 2.22 11.03
CA VAL A 113 12.48 1.19 11.84
C VAL A 113 13.61 1.74 12.71
N ARG A 114 13.94 3.03 12.59
CA ARG A 114 15.00 3.69 13.36
C ARG A 114 14.83 3.60 14.88
N PRO A 115 13.59 3.64 15.44
CA PRO A 115 13.37 3.49 16.88
C PRO A 115 13.82 2.13 17.47
N TYR A 116 14.01 1.09 16.66
CA TYR A 116 14.49 -0.23 17.12
C TYR A 116 16.01 -0.22 17.39
N LYS A 117 16.44 0.54 18.39
CA LYS A 117 17.86 0.79 18.70
C LYS A 117 18.66 -0.48 18.98
N GLU A 118 18.02 -1.48 19.56
CA GLU A 118 18.64 -2.77 19.95
C GLU A 118 18.90 -3.69 18.75
N LEU A 119 18.23 -3.46 17.62
CA LEU A 119 18.41 -4.28 16.44
C LEU A 119 19.65 -3.84 15.64
N PRO A 120 20.50 -4.79 15.24
CA PRO A 120 21.61 -4.52 14.33
C PRO A 120 21.13 -3.83 13.05
N GLN A 121 21.99 -3.00 12.44
CA GLN A 121 21.67 -2.28 11.21
C GLN A 121 21.20 -3.21 10.10
N TYR A 122 21.77 -4.41 10.02
CA TYR A 122 21.38 -5.35 8.98
C TYR A 122 19.95 -5.89 9.16
N VAL A 123 19.49 -6.08 10.40
CA VAL A 123 18.13 -6.51 10.74
C VAL A 123 17.13 -5.39 10.44
N LYS A 124 17.44 -4.15 10.86
CA LYS A 124 16.60 -2.99 10.55
C LYS A 124 16.38 -2.81 9.05
N THR A 125 17.46 -2.95 8.27
CA THR A 125 17.39 -2.85 6.81
C THR A 125 16.56 -3.98 6.21
N SER A 126 16.66 -5.20 6.74
CA SER A 126 15.80 -6.32 6.34
C SER A 126 14.32 -6.05 6.63
N ILE A 127 13.99 -5.52 7.81
CA ILE A 127 12.62 -5.15 8.19
C ILE A 127 12.09 -4.05 7.26
N ALA A 128 12.89 -3.02 6.98
CA ALA A 128 12.48 -1.93 6.10
C ALA A 128 12.20 -2.41 4.67
N LEU A 129 13.04 -3.31 4.13
CA LEU A 129 12.83 -3.94 2.82
C LEU A 129 11.54 -4.77 2.81
N THR A 130 11.35 -5.64 3.81
CA THR A 130 10.12 -6.44 3.92
C THR A 130 8.88 -5.55 4.00
N ASN A 131 8.90 -4.51 4.85
CA ASN A 131 7.78 -3.59 4.98
C ASN A 131 7.52 -2.81 3.68
N ALA A 132 8.56 -2.47 2.91
CA ALA A 132 8.41 -1.81 1.62
C ALA A 132 7.75 -2.74 0.58
N CYS A 133 8.13 -4.03 0.53
CA CYS A 133 7.45 -5.03 -0.30
C CYS A 133 5.97 -5.14 0.06
N VAL A 134 5.66 -5.42 1.35
CA VAL A 134 4.29 -5.59 1.85
C VAL A 134 3.44 -4.32 1.67
N LEU A 135 4.06 -3.14 1.61
CA LEU A 135 3.34 -1.89 1.37
C LEU A 135 2.73 -1.83 -0.05
N VAL A 136 3.40 -2.39 -1.05
CA VAL A 136 2.94 -2.35 -2.45
C VAL A 136 2.23 -3.61 -2.89
N ASP A 137 2.27 -4.65 -2.05
CA ASP A 137 1.70 -5.96 -2.34
C ASP A 137 0.23 -6.03 -1.92
N GLY A 138 -0.63 -6.30 -2.90
CA GLY A 138 -2.08 -6.40 -2.70
C GLY A 138 -2.51 -7.72 -2.06
N GLU A 139 -1.75 -8.79 -2.26
CA GLU A 139 -2.02 -10.11 -1.68
C GLU A 139 -1.70 -10.09 -0.18
N GLU A 140 -0.66 -9.36 0.21
CA GLU A 140 -0.29 -9.08 1.60
C GLU A 140 -1.10 -7.91 2.23
N GLY A 141 -2.15 -7.45 1.55
CA GLY A 141 -3.10 -6.47 2.08
C GLY A 141 -2.55 -5.05 2.25
N PHE A 142 -1.50 -4.68 1.50
CA PHE A 142 -0.88 -3.35 1.50
C PHE A 142 -0.45 -2.84 2.88
N LEU A 143 0.19 -3.69 3.69
CA LEU A 143 0.59 -3.39 5.07
C LEU A 143 -0.61 -2.87 5.90
N HIS A 144 -1.64 -3.69 6.04
CA HIS A 144 -2.90 -3.34 6.69
C HIS A 144 -3.60 -2.13 6.05
N GLY A 145 -3.55 -2.04 4.72
CA GLY A 145 -4.18 -0.98 3.92
C GLY A 145 -3.44 0.36 3.91
N LYS A 146 -2.26 0.46 4.55
CA LYS A 146 -1.44 1.69 4.57
C LYS A 146 -0.87 2.05 3.21
N GLY A 147 -0.60 1.07 2.36
CA GLY A 147 -0.08 1.25 1.00
C GLY A 147 -1.15 1.37 -0.08
N ALA A 148 -2.41 1.03 0.23
CA ALA A 148 -3.48 1.01 -0.76
C ALA A 148 -3.71 2.37 -1.48
N PRO A 149 -3.55 3.55 -0.83
CA PRO A 149 -3.61 4.82 -1.56
C PRO A 149 -2.48 4.98 -2.58
N LEU A 150 -1.26 4.51 -2.27
CA LEU A 150 -0.14 4.54 -3.21
C LEU A 150 -0.44 3.64 -4.41
N PHE A 151 -0.94 2.42 -4.19
CA PHE A 151 -1.38 1.55 -5.27
C PHE A 151 -2.33 2.27 -6.23
N HIS A 152 -3.37 2.90 -5.69
CA HIS A 152 -4.33 3.61 -6.52
C HIS A 152 -3.70 4.78 -7.29
N ILE A 153 -2.81 5.58 -6.68
CA ILE A 153 -2.16 6.67 -7.42
C ILE A 153 -1.22 6.12 -8.49
N TYR A 154 -0.40 5.13 -8.14
CA TYR A 154 0.59 4.57 -9.05
C TYR A 154 -0.09 3.98 -10.29
N GLU A 155 -1.11 3.14 -10.09
CA GLU A 155 -1.86 2.49 -11.17
C GLU A 155 -2.69 3.42 -12.04
N ASN A 156 -3.01 4.62 -11.56
CA ASN A 156 -3.88 5.55 -12.29
C ASN A 156 -3.16 6.76 -12.86
N VAL A 157 -1.98 7.10 -12.33
CA VAL A 157 -1.25 8.32 -12.68
C VAL A 157 0.12 7.99 -13.27
N VAL A 158 0.79 6.95 -12.75
CA VAL A 158 2.14 6.57 -13.18
C VAL A 158 2.08 5.54 -14.31
N ARG A 159 1.22 4.53 -14.16
CA ARG A 159 1.05 3.44 -15.13
C ARG A 159 0.61 3.99 -16.49
N LYS A 160 1.31 3.57 -17.55
CA LYS A 160 0.96 3.86 -18.95
C LYS A 160 0.43 2.62 -19.67
N ASN A 161 0.94 1.45 -19.30
CA ASN A 161 0.65 0.15 -19.86
C ASN A 161 0.90 -0.93 -18.80
N ASP A 162 0.81 -2.21 -19.17
CA ASP A 162 1.03 -3.33 -18.25
C ASP A 162 2.47 -3.35 -17.73
N ASP A 163 3.43 -2.91 -18.53
CA ASP A 163 4.86 -2.94 -18.21
C ASP A 163 5.38 -1.77 -17.36
N THR A 164 4.51 -0.83 -16.96
CA THR A 164 4.89 0.33 -16.14
C THR A 164 4.07 0.45 -14.86
N GLY A 165 3.25 -0.56 -14.58
CA GLY A 165 2.41 -0.64 -13.39
C GLY A 165 3.20 -0.85 -12.10
N ILE A 166 2.46 -1.00 -11.01
CA ILE A 166 3.01 -1.31 -9.68
C ILE A 166 3.77 -2.64 -9.67
N ASP A 167 3.48 -3.52 -10.62
CA ASP A 167 4.16 -4.78 -10.82
C ASP A 167 5.68 -4.64 -10.96
N LYS A 168 6.16 -3.75 -11.84
CA LYS A 168 7.61 -3.46 -11.95
C LYS A 168 8.21 -2.88 -10.65
N LEU A 169 7.41 -2.14 -9.88
CA LEU A 169 7.81 -1.67 -8.54
C LEU A 169 7.92 -2.83 -7.55
N MET A 170 7.03 -3.83 -7.61
CA MET A 170 7.13 -5.06 -6.83
C MET A 170 8.39 -5.84 -7.22
N HIS A 171 8.63 -6.08 -8.51
CA HIS A 171 9.85 -6.71 -9.02
C HIS A 171 11.12 -6.07 -8.47
N PHE A 172 11.21 -4.74 -8.56
CA PHE A 172 12.34 -4.00 -8.02
C PHE A 172 12.52 -4.22 -6.50
N LEU A 173 11.44 -4.13 -5.71
CA LEU A 173 11.50 -4.22 -4.25
C LEU A 173 11.81 -5.64 -3.76
N TYR A 174 11.16 -6.65 -4.33
CA TYR A 174 11.42 -8.05 -4.00
C TYR A 174 12.84 -8.45 -4.40
N SER A 175 13.29 -8.11 -5.61
CA SER A 175 14.68 -8.34 -6.01
C SER A 175 15.69 -7.64 -5.09
N ALA A 176 15.41 -6.41 -4.64
CA ALA A 176 16.25 -5.71 -3.67
C ALA A 176 16.27 -6.41 -2.30
N LYS A 177 15.12 -6.88 -1.82
CA LYS A 177 14.98 -7.65 -0.58
C LYS A 177 15.81 -8.93 -0.63
N HIS A 178 15.64 -9.73 -1.69
CA HIS A 178 16.32 -11.01 -1.85
C HIS A 178 17.83 -10.82 -1.94
N ALA A 179 18.31 -9.93 -2.83
CA ALA A 179 19.74 -9.62 -2.96
C ALA A 179 20.38 -9.07 -1.68
N TYR A 180 19.61 -8.37 -0.85
CA TYR A 180 20.08 -7.93 0.45
C TYR A 180 20.23 -9.10 1.44
N MET A 181 19.21 -9.97 1.50
CA MET A 181 19.10 -11.13 2.39
C MET A 181 20.11 -12.25 2.08
N GLU A 182 20.54 -12.39 0.82
CA GLU A 182 21.62 -13.31 0.45
C GLU A 182 22.96 -13.00 1.13
N GLY A 183 23.17 -11.75 1.59
CA GLY A 183 24.38 -11.38 2.31
C GLY A 183 24.58 -12.28 3.54
N GLY A 184 25.71 -12.99 3.61
CA GLY A 184 25.97 -14.10 4.54
C GLY A 184 25.71 -13.86 6.04
N LYS A 185 25.57 -12.61 6.49
CA LYS A 185 25.18 -12.27 7.86
C LYS A 185 23.66 -12.30 8.08
N VAL A 186 22.87 -11.89 7.08
CA VAL A 186 21.40 -11.88 7.15
C VAL A 186 20.87 -13.31 6.99
N SER A 187 21.37 -14.06 6.02
CA SER A 187 20.99 -15.45 5.78
C SER A 187 21.30 -16.39 6.95
N ARG A 188 22.41 -16.18 7.68
CA ARG A 188 22.71 -16.91 8.92
C ARG A 188 21.76 -16.57 10.07
N PHE A 189 21.32 -15.32 10.17
CA PHE A 189 20.38 -14.88 11.21
C PHE A 189 18.95 -15.38 10.95
N LEU A 190 18.53 -15.44 9.68
CA LEU A 190 17.20 -15.90 9.29
C LEU A 190 17.08 -17.43 9.17
N GLY A 191 18.13 -18.19 9.51
CA GLY A 191 18.13 -19.63 9.74
C GLY A 191 17.94 -20.55 8.52
N THR A 192 17.07 -20.21 7.57
CA THR A 192 16.47 -21.23 6.68
C THR A 192 15.99 -20.68 5.34
N THR A 193 16.80 -19.87 4.63
CA THR A 193 16.34 -19.23 3.37
C THR A 193 17.28 -19.41 2.17
N LYS A 194 18.36 -20.19 2.31
CA LYS A 194 19.42 -20.21 1.30
C LYS A 194 19.02 -20.89 -0.02
N GLU A 195 18.14 -21.89 0.02
CA GLU A 195 17.63 -22.59 -1.19
C GLU A 195 16.50 -21.78 -1.82
N PHE A 196 15.48 -21.39 -1.04
CA PHE A 196 14.36 -20.57 -1.52
C PHE A 196 14.82 -19.24 -2.17
N VAL A 197 15.73 -18.50 -1.52
CA VAL A 197 16.21 -17.22 -2.06
C VAL A 197 17.05 -17.40 -3.31
N LYS A 198 17.88 -18.46 -3.38
CA LYS A 198 18.66 -18.72 -4.59
C LYS A 198 17.75 -19.16 -5.73
N ASP A 199 16.92 -20.18 -5.53
CA ASP A 199 16.11 -20.77 -6.60
C ASP A 199 15.06 -19.78 -7.13
N GLU A 200 14.49 -18.95 -6.25
CA GLU A 200 13.52 -17.90 -6.62
C GLU A 200 14.20 -16.66 -7.23
N MET A 201 15.36 -16.23 -6.73
CA MET A 201 16.09 -15.10 -7.33
C MET A 201 16.73 -15.48 -8.67
N TYR A 202 17.20 -16.74 -8.83
CA TYR A 202 17.71 -17.24 -10.10
C TYR A 202 16.59 -17.32 -11.14
N SER A 203 15.39 -17.80 -10.78
CA SER A 203 14.25 -17.81 -11.71
C SER A 203 13.76 -16.41 -12.12
N TRP A 204 14.07 -15.37 -11.34
CA TRP A 204 13.79 -13.96 -11.68
C TRP A 204 14.83 -13.29 -12.61
N ILE A 205 15.99 -13.93 -12.84
CA ILE A 205 17.11 -13.42 -13.64
C ILE A 205 17.54 -14.35 -14.78
N THR A 206 16.95 -15.55 -14.88
CA THR A 206 17.15 -16.47 -16.01
C THR A 206 16.02 -16.33 -17.02
N ASP A 207 16.33 -16.49 -18.30
CA ASP A 207 15.40 -16.44 -19.46
C ASP A 207 14.37 -17.60 -19.44
N ASP A 208 13.66 -17.81 -18.34
CA ASP A 208 12.58 -18.77 -18.27
C ASP A 208 11.32 -18.19 -18.92
N LYS A 209 10.72 -19.01 -19.80
CA LYS A 209 9.57 -18.69 -20.65
C LYS A 209 8.39 -18.16 -19.82
N GLY A 210 8.28 -16.83 -19.72
CA GLY A 210 7.16 -16.17 -19.05
C GLY A 210 7.41 -14.72 -18.66
N TRP A 211 8.67 -14.27 -18.59
CA TRP A 211 9.05 -12.92 -18.15
C TRP A 211 9.40 -12.00 -19.32
N ASP A 212 8.89 -10.77 -19.31
CA ASP A 212 9.28 -9.76 -20.30
C ASP A 212 10.65 -9.14 -19.96
N ASP A 213 11.32 -8.54 -20.94
CA ASP A 213 12.64 -7.90 -20.73
C ASP A 213 12.60 -6.78 -19.66
N LEU A 214 11.43 -6.21 -19.40
CA LEU A 214 11.24 -5.11 -18.45
C LEU A 214 11.15 -5.62 -17.00
N ASP A 215 10.63 -6.81 -16.77
CA ASP A 215 10.68 -7.52 -15.48
C ASP A 215 12.12 -7.83 -15.12
N MET A 216 12.88 -8.37 -16.07
CA MET A 216 14.29 -8.66 -15.87
C MET A 216 15.09 -7.41 -15.55
N GLU A 217 14.83 -6.28 -16.23
CA GLU A 217 15.48 -5.01 -15.92
C GLU A 217 15.08 -4.47 -14.54
N ALA A 218 13.80 -4.57 -14.15
CA ALA A 218 13.35 -4.18 -12.82
C ALA A 218 14.02 -5.01 -11.73
N ASN A 219 14.13 -6.33 -11.93
CA ASN A 219 14.83 -7.24 -11.05
C ASN A 219 16.32 -6.89 -10.94
N ARG A 220 17.01 -6.70 -12.08
CA ARG A 220 18.43 -6.32 -12.13
C ARG A 220 18.71 -5.05 -11.35
N ARG A 221 17.89 -4.00 -11.53
CA ARG A 221 18.01 -2.74 -10.78
C ARG A 221 17.72 -2.91 -9.29
N GLY A 222 16.75 -3.76 -8.95
CA GLY A 222 16.45 -4.15 -7.57
C GLY A 222 17.66 -4.81 -6.90
N ILE A 223 18.24 -5.82 -7.54
CA ILE A 223 19.44 -6.53 -7.06
C ILE A 223 20.60 -5.55 -6.83
N GLU A 224 20.88 -4.69 -7.81
CA GLU A 224 21.96 -3.69 -7.70
C GLU A 224 21.74 -2.76 -6.50
N PHE A 225 20.51 -2.29 -6.30
CA PHE A 225 20.15 -1.46 -5.17
C PHE A 225 20.28 -2.22 -3.85
N GLY A 226 19.71 -3.42 -3.74
CA GLY A 226 19.75 -4.25 -2.53
C GLY A 226 21.18 -4.59 -2.09
N ARG A 227 22.09 -4.87 -3.03
CA ARG A 227 23.51 -5.15 -2.72
C ARG A 227 24.24 -3.95 -2.10
N LYS A 228 23.86 -2.72 -2.49
CA LYS A 228 24.46 -1.46 -2.00
C LYS A 228 23.96 -1.01 -0.63
N LEU A 229 22.89 -1.62 -0.10
CA LEU A 229 22.33 -1.22 1.19
C LEU A 229 23.28 -1.54 2.37
N PRO A 230 23.28 -0.69 3.42
CA PRO A 230 24.20 -0.82 4.54
C PRO A 230 23.91 -2.06 5.39
N ARG A 231 24.96 -2.83 5.70
CA ARG A 231 24.91 -4.03 6.55
C ARG A 231 25.63 -3.88 7.89
N ARG A 232 26.31 -2.75 8.10
CA ARG A 232 27.06 -2.40 9.31
C ARG A 232 26.50 -1.09 9.85
#